data_AF-A0A427TP97-F1
#
_entry.id   AF-A0A427TP97-F1
#
_cell.length_a   1.000
_cell.length_b   1.000
_cell.length_c   1.000
_cell.angle_alpha   90.00
_cell.angle_beta   90.00
_cell.angle_gamma   90.00
#
_symmetry.space_group_name_H-M   'P 1'
#
loop_
_entity.id
_entity.type
_entity.pdbx_description
1 polymer ?
#
loop_
_entity_poly.entity_id
_entity_poly.type
_entity_poly.pdbx_seq_one_letter_code
_entity_poly.pdbx_strand_id
1 'polypeptide(L)' 'MKVFSTEGFYELIYKNERFSFLQYIRKDIICDVCYITLKNVITGETMTFNQSEIRGLRIAGEEANAS' A
#
# COMPACT_ATOMS: atom_id res chain seq x y z
N MET A 1 2.67 -1.47 13.75
CA MET A 1 1.54 -1.62 12.80
C MET A 1 1.68 -0.50 11.78
N LYS A 2 1.96 -0.79 10.50
CA LYS A 2 2.10 0.28 9.50
C LYS A 2 0.70 0.80 9.16
N VAL A 3 0.40 2.01 9.63
CA VAL A 3 -0.88 2.67 9.43
C VAL A 3 -0.88 3.23 8.03
N PHE A 4 -1.79 2.77 7.16
CA PHE A 4 -2.06 3.47 5.92
C PHE A 4 -2.87 4.72 6.26
N SER A 5 -2.32 5.90 6.00
CA SER A 5 -3.03 7.18 5.95
C SER A 5 -3.60 7.42 4.54
N THR A 6 -4.70 8.16 4.48
CA THR A 6 -5.28 8.69 3.24
C THR A 6 -4.40 9.76 2.59
N GLU A 7 -3.49 10.35 3.37
CA GLU A 7 -2.50 11.33 2.95
C GLU A 7 -1.16 10.63 2.73
N GLY A 8 -0.69 10.59 1.49
CA GLY A 8 0.59 9.96 1.12
C GLY A 8 0.46 8.98 -0.03
N PHE A 9 1.57 8.79 -0.74
CA PHE A 9 1.69 7.78 -1.78
C PHE A 9 2.52 6.62 -1.26
N TYR A 10 2.10 5.42 -1.62
CA TYR A 10 2.74 4.18 -1.20
C TYR A 10 3.43 3.52 -2.37
N GLU A 11 4.54 2.89 -2.05
CA GLU A 11 5.14 1.85 -2.86
C GLU A 11 5.12 0.56 -2.07
N LEU A 12 4.71 -0.54 -2.73
CA LEU A 12 4.69 -1.85 -2.10
C LEU A 12 5.25 -2.93 -3.02
N ILE A 13 5.71 -4.01 -2.38
CA ILE A 13 6.11 -5.24 -3.07
C ILE A 13 5.09 -6.32 -2.72
N TYR A 14 4.46 -6.89 -3.74
CA TYR A 14 3.45 -7.94 -3.61
C TYR A 14 3.73 -9.04 -4.64
N LYS A 15 3.84 -10.29 -4.20
CA LYS A 15 4.18 -11.44 -5.08
C LYS A 15 5.39 -11.20 -5.99
N ASN A 16 6.41 -10.52 -5.46
CA ASN A 16 7.65 -10.11 -6.15
C ASN A 16 7.47 -9.04 -7.25
N GLU A 17 6.29 -8.44 -7.38
CA GLU A 17 6.04 -7.29 -8.24
C GLU A 17 6.03 -6.01 -7.41
N ARG A 18 6.51 -4.91 -8.01
CA ARG A 18 6.54 -3.58 -7.39
C ARG A 18 5.40 -2.73 -7.93
N PHE A 19 4.65 -2.14 -7.01
CA PHE A 19 3.59 -1.20 -7.30
C PHE A 19 3.93 0.15 -6.67
N SER A 20 3.79 1.24 -7.42
CA SER A 20 4.12 2.61 -7.00
C SER A 20 2.94 3.55 -7.24
N PHE A 21 3.02 4.76 -6.69
CA PHE A 21 1.99 5.81 -6.82
C PHE A 21 0.61 5.37 -6.31
N LEU A 22 0.59 4.56 -5.25
CA LEU A 22 -0.64 4.04 -4.68
C LEU A 22 -1.16 4.97 -3.59
N GLN A 23 -2.45 5.27 -3.59
CA GLN A 23 -3.11 5.99 -2.50
C GLN A 23 -4.08 5.06 -1.78
N TYR A 24 -4.11 5.16 -0.45
CA TYR A 24 -5.01 4.34 0.36
C TYR A 24 -6.48 4.70 0.13
N ILE A 25 -7.30 3.67 -0.08
CA ILE A 25 -8.76 3.80 -0.14
C ILE A 25 -9.39 3.26 1.14
N ARG A 26 -9.16 1.97 1.43
CA ARG A 26 -9.79 1.29 2.58
C ARG A 26 -9.06 0.02 2.99
N LYS A 27 -9.44 -0.47 4.16
CA LYS A 27 -9.05 -1.74 4.75
C LYS A 27 -10.30 -2.54 5.03
N ASP A 28 -10.30 -3.80 4.60
CA ASP A 28 -11.38 -4.75 4.82
C ASP A 28 -10.83 -5.98 5.58
N ILE A 29 -11.63 -6.54 6.49
CA ILE A 29 -11.33 -7.82 7.14
C ILE A 29 -12.45 -8.79 6.77
N ILE A 30 -12.11 -9.86 6.05
CA ILE A 30 -13.07 -10.85 5.57
C ILE A 30 -12.54 -12.23 5.97
N CYS A 31 -13.31 -12.97 6.76
CA CYS A 31 -12.92 -14.29 7.27
C CYS A 31 -11.51 -14.29 7.87
N ASP A 32 -11.22 -13.31 8.74
CA ASP A 32 -9.93 -13.07 9.41
C ASP A 32 -8.74 -12.73 8.49
N VAL A 33 -8.97 -12.58 7.18
CA VAL A 33 -7.96 -12.11 6.24
C VAL A 33 -8.08 -10.60 6.08
N CYS A 34 -6.96 -9.90 6.28
CA CYS A 34 -6.89 -8.46 6.14
C CYS A 34 -6.50 -8.05 4.71
N TYR A 35 -7.35 -7.26 4.08
CA TYR A 35 -7.15 -6.73 2.74
C TYR A 35 -6.98 -5.22 2.76
N ILE A 36 -6.09 -4.71 1.91
CA ILE A 36 -5.85 -3.28 1.72
C ILE A 36 -6.18 -2.95 0.27
N THR A 37 -7.11 -2.02 0.06
CA THR A 37 -7.44 -1.49 -1.26
C THR A 37 -6.75 -0.17 -1.47
N LEU A 38 -5.99 -0.06 -2.57
CA LEU A 38 -5.25 1.13 -2.97
C LEU A 38 -5.60 1.51 -4.41
N LYS A 39 -5.49 2.79 -4.74
CA LYS A 39 -5.65 3.32 -6.10
C LYS A 39 -4.31 3.79 -6.64
N ASN A 40 -3.94 3.33 -7.84
CA ASN A 40 -2.85 3.95 -8.58
C ASN A 40 -3.35 5.31 -9.10
N VAL A 41 -2.73 6.40 -8.66
CA VAL A 41 -3.19 7.75 -9.04
C VAL A 41 -2.81 8.15 -10.46
N ILE A 42 -1.85 7.45 -11.08
CA ILE A 42 -1.42 7.69 -12.46
C ILE A 42 -2.34 6.95 -13.44
N THR A 43 -2.61 5.66 -13.20
CA THR A 43 -3.45 4.83 -14.10
C THR A 43 -4.93 4.90 -13.75
N GLY A 44 -5.28 5.31 -12.52
CA GLY A 44 -6.64 5.30 -11.99
C GLY A 44 -7.12 3.93 -11.49
N GLU A 45 -6.32 2.87 -11.69
CA GLU A 45 -6.68 1.50 -11.33
C GLU A 45 -6.78 1.31 -9.82
N THR A 46 -7.77 0.53 -9.39
CA THR A 46 -7.97 0.16 -7.98
C THR A 46 -7.59 -1.30 -7.79
N MET A 47 -6.73 -1.56 -6.81
CA MET A 47 -6.18 -2.88 -6.53
C MET A 47 -6.39 -3.24 -5.07
N THR A 48 -6.66 -4.52 -4.79
CA THR A 48 -6.82 -5.03 -3.43
C THR A 48 -5.76 -6.10 -3.16
N PHE A 49 -5.05 -5.93 -2.05
CA PHE A 49 -3.91 -6.74 -1.66
C PHE A 49 -4.21 -7.46 -0.35
N ASN A 50 -3.90 -8.76 -0.26
CA ASN A 50 -3.81 -9.43 1.04
C ASN A 50 -2.62 -8.84 1.80
N GLN A 51 -2.88 -8.22 2.97
CA GLN A 51 -1.85 -7.54 3.75
C GLN A 51 -0.71 -8.48 4.15
N SER A 52 -0.99 -9.76 4.40
CA SER A 52 0.02 -10.75 4.80
C SER A 52 1.02 -11.10 3.68
N GLU A 53 0.66 -10.84 2.41
CA GLU A 53 1.53 -11.11 1.26
C GLU A 53 2.34 -9.88 0.82
N ILE A 54 2.15 -8.72 1.47
CA ILE A 54 2.93 -7.50 1.22
C ILE A 54 4.31 -7.66 1.88
N ARG A 55 5.36 -7.71 1.06
CA ARG A 55 6.75 -7.95 1.52
C ARG A 55 7.55 -6.68 1.73
N GLY A 56 7.05 -5.54 1.27
CA GLY A 56 7.68 -4.23 1.45
C GLY A 56 6.65 -3.13 1.34
N LEU A 57 6.79 -2.10 2.17
CA LEU A 57 5.94 -0.91 2.14
C LEU A 57 6.80 0.31 2.46
N ARG A 58 6.80 1.29 1.55
CA ARG A 58 7.46 2.60 1.68
C ARG A 58 6.43 3.70 1.43
N ILE A 59 6.56 4.79 2.18
CA ILE A 59 5.79 6.01 1.95
C ILE A 59 6.67 6.92 1.09
N ALA A 60 6.21 7.28 -0.10
CA ALA A 60 6.90 8.24 -0.95
C ALA A 60 6.74 9.63 -0.33
N GLY A 61 7.85 10.26 0.03
CA GLY A 61 7.89 11.57 0.69
C GLY A 61 8.35 11.53 2.16
N GLU A 62 8.49 10.35 2.79
CA GLU A 62 9.35 10.24 3.96
C GLU A 62 10.78 10.36 3.46
N GLU A 63 11.35 11.57 3.58
CA GLU A 63 12.78 11.80 3.40
C GLU A 63 13.53 10.70 4.15
N ALA A 64 14.50 10.10 3.46
CA ALA A 64 15.49 9.23 4.04
C ALA A 64 16.35 10.03 5.04
N ASN A 65 15.79 10.36 6.20
CA ASN A 65 16.55 10.75 7.38
C ASN A 65 17.12 9.47 8.00
N ALA A 66 18.09 8.88 7.31
CA ALA A 66 19.05 7.98 7.94
C ALA A 66 20.23 8.84 8.39
N SER A 67 20.30 9.05 9.70
CA SER A 67 21.47 9.60 10.42
C SER A 67 22.72 8.76 10.21
#